data_AF-A0A352Q7J5-F1
#
_entry.id   AF-A0A352Q7J5-F1
#
_cell.length_a   1.000
_cell.length_b   1.000
_cell.length_c   1.000
_cell.angle_alpha   90.00
_cell.angle_beta   90.00
_cell.angle_gamma   90.00
#
_symmetry.space_group_name_H-M   'P 1'
#
loop_
_entity.id
_entity.type
_entity.pdbx_description
1 polymer ?
#
loop_
_entity_poly.entity_id
_entity_poly.type
_entity_poly.pdbx_seq_one_letter_code
_entity_poly.pdbx_strand_id
1 'polypeptide(L)' 'MRIPRIFVDQSLEPHAEVVLEGAAVRHLVSALRLKPGASLVVFNGDGGEYAARLATLQNK' A
#
# COMPACT_ATOMS: atom_id res chain seq x y z
N MET A 1 7.06 15.47 6.35
CA MET A 1 7.16 14.12 5.77
C MET A 1 5.81 13.77 5.17
N ARG A 2 5.75 13.35 3.89
CA ARG A 2 4.49 13.08 3.16
C ARG A 2 4.16 11.59 3.27
N ILE A 3 2.98 11.24 3.78
CA ILE A 3 2.50 9.86 3.78
C ILE A 3 2.14 9.50 2.33
N PRO A 4 2.73 8.43 1.75
CA PRO A 4 2.42 8.04 0.38
C PRO A 4 0.99 7.51 0.29
N ARG A 5 0.32 7.87 -0.81
CA ARG A 5 -1.02 7.41 -1.15
C ARG A 5 -0.95 6.43 -2.31
N ILE A 6 -1.52 5.26 -2.12
CA ILE A 6 -1.35 4.11 -3.00
C ILE A 6 -2.71 3.68 -3.48
N PHE A 7 -2.91 3.72 -4.79
CA PHE A 7 -4.09 3.15 -5.40
C PHE A 7 -3.99 1.63 -5.41
N VAL A 8 -5.06 0.96 -5.04
CA VAL A 8 -5.18 -0.50 -5.05
C VAL A 8 -6.47 -0.87 -5.76
N ASP A 9 -6.37 -1.71 -6.78
CA ASP A 9 -7.50 -2.13 -7.60
C ASP A 9 -8.21 -3.34 -6.97
N GLN A 10 -8.64 -3.17 -5.72
CA GLN A 10 -9.31 -4.19 -4.94
C GLN A 10 -10.23 -3.56 -3.89
N SER A 11 -11.23 -4.31 -3.46
CA SER A 11 -12.08 -3.91 -2.34
C SER A 11 -11.25 -3.77 -1.07
N LEU A 12 -11.46 -2.65 -0.37
CA LEU A 12 -10.79 -2.32 0.88
C LEU A 12 -11.78 -2.43 2.03
N GLU A 13 -11.36 -3.16 3.06
CA GLU A 13 -12.10 -3.25 4.32
C GLU A 13 -11.21 -2.82 5.49
N PRO A 14 -11.79 -2.18 6.52
CA PRO A 14 -11.05 -1.89 7.75
C PRO A 14 -10.45 -3.17 8.34
N HIS A 15 -9.20 -3.09 8.81
CA HIS A 15 -8.46 -4.20 9.42
C HIS A 15 -8.13 -5.38 8.49
N ALA A 16 -8.39 -5.27 7.18
CA ALA A 16 -7.97 -6.28 6.22
C ALA A 16 -6.49 -6.15 5.84
N GLU A 17 -5.85 -7.29 5.60
CA GLU A 17 -4.54 -7.33 4.95
C GLU A 17 -4.71 -7.39 3.43
N VAL A 18 -3.91 -6.59 2.74
CA VAL A 18 -3.96 -6.44 1.29
C VAL A 18 -2.62 -6.84 0.71
N VAL A 19 -2.62 -7.87 -0.14
CA VAL A 19 -1.45 -8.26 -0.91
C VAL A 19 -1.41 -7.47 -2.20
N LEU A 20 -0.36 -6.66 -2.35
CA LEU A 20 -0.09 -5.95 -3.59
C LEU A 20 0.85 -6.78 -4.44
N GLU A 21 0.54 -6.88 -5.74
CA GLU A 21 1.36 -7.61 -6.71
C GLU A 21 1.74 -6.73 -7.90
N GLY A 22 2.76 -7.14 -8.64
CA GLY A 22 3.15 -6.52 -9.90
C GLY A 22 3.68 -5.09 -9.78
N ALA A 23 3.21 -4.22 -10.67
CA ALA A 23 3.78 -2.88 -10.86
C ALA A 23 3.61 -1.96 -9.64
N ALA A 24 2.53 -2.14 -8.86
CA ALA A 24 2.28 -1.36 -7.65
C ALA A 24 3.39 -1.56 -6.60
N VAL A 25 3.85 -2.80 -6.42
CA VAL A 25 4.96 -3.14 -5.51
C VAL A 25 6.26 -2.50 -5.97
N ARG A 26 6.54 -2.52 -7.27
CA ARG A 26 7.76 -1.92 -7.81
C ARG A 26 7.82 -0.41 -7.53
N HIS A 27 6.69 0.29 -7.66
CA HIS A 27 6.61 1.71 -7.32
C HIS A 27 6.85 1.94 -5.82
N LEU A 28 6.23 1.12 -4.96
CA LEU A 28 6.37 1.19 -3.50
C LEU A 28 7.81 0.97 -3.00
N VAL A 29 8.50 -0.03 -3.56
CA VAL A 29 9.83 -0.44 -3.08
C VAL A 29 10.94 0.34 -3.76
N SER A 30 10.85 0.59 -5.08
CA SER A 30 11.94 1.24 -5.82
C SER A 30 11.89 2.76 -5.74
N ALA A 31 10.72 3.38 -5.94
CA ALA A 31 10.60 4.84 -5.96
C ALA A 31 10.47 5.41 -4.55
N LEU A 32 9.61 4.80 -3.72
CA LEU A 32 9.33 5.29 -2.37
C LEU A 32 10.25 4.69 -1.29
N ARG A 33 10.96 3.60 -1.60
CA ARG A 33 11.90 2.91 -0.69
C ARG A 33 11.28 2.58 0.67
N LEU A 34 10.00 2.21 0.66
CA LEU A 34 9.29 1.87 1.89
C LEU A 34 9.85 0.60 2.50
N LYS A 35 9.92 0.58 3.83
CA LYS A 35 10.35 -0.58 4.63
C LYS A 35 9.15 -1.13 5.39
N PRO A 36 9.15 -2.42 5.76
CA PRO A 36 8.18 -2.97 6.69
C PRO A 36 8.04 -2.06 7.91
N GLY A 37 6.81 -1.76 8.29
CA GLY A 37 6.48 -0.83 9.34
C GLY A 37 6.30 0.62 8.90
N ALA A 38 6.49 0.97 7.63
CA ALA A 38 6.19 2.31 7.13
C ALA A 38 4.68 2.57 7.04
N SER A 39 4.25 3.79 7.39
CA SER A 39 2.87 4.24 7.23
C SER A 39 2.58 4.65 5.79
N LEU A 40 1.42 4.24 5.28
CA LEU A 40 0.90 4.62 3.98
C LEU A 40 -0.62 4.79 4.05
N VAL A 41 -1.19 5.39 3.01
CA VAL A 41 -2.64 5.43 2.79
C VAL A 41 -2.95 4.60 1.55
N VAL A 42 -3.92 3.71 1.65
CA VAL A 42 -4.45 2.94 0.51
C VAL A 42 -5.86 3.42 0.16
N PHE A 43 -6.18 3.45 -1.13
CA PHE A 43 -7.50 3.84 -1.63
C PHE A 43 -7.82 3.09 -2.91
N ASN A 44 -9.09 2.84 -3.18
CA ASN A 44 -9.56 2.05 -4.32
C ASN A 44 -10.46 2.81 -5.30
N GLY A 45 -10.66 4.12 -5.08
CA GLY A 45 -11.49 4.96 -5.96
C GLY A 45 -12.98 4.99 -5.59
N ASP A 46 -13.44 4.17 -4.64
CA ASP A 46 -14.83 4.16 -4.15
C ASP A 46 -15.12 5.27 -3.13
N GLY A 47 -14.28 6.31 -3.08
CA GLY A 47 -14.40 7.44 -2.17
C GLY A 47 -13.81 7.22 -0.77
N GLY A 48 -13.29 6.03 -0.47
CA GLY A 48 -12.64 5.69 0.81
C GLY A 48 -11.11 5.78 0.75
N GLU A 49 -10.52 6.29 1.83
CA GLU A 49 -9.07 6.24 2.09
C GLU A 49 -8.82 5.53 3.43
N TYR A 50 -7.84 4.63 3.46
CA TYR A 50 -7.55 3.79 4.62
C TYR A 50 -6.09 3.95 5.04
N ALA A 51 -5.88 4.25 6.31
CA ALA A 51 -4.54 4.23 6.89
C ALA A 51 -4.05 2.78 6.98
N ALA A 52 -2.87 2.52 6.43
CA ALA A 52 -2.27 1.20 6.40
C ALA A 52 -0.79 1.26 6.78
N ARG A 53 -0.26 0.08 7.09
CA ARG A 53 1.15 -0.11 7.40
C ARG A 53 1.70 -1.21 6.51
N LEU A 54 2.88 -0.99 5.94
CA LEU A 54 3.53 -2.01 5.14
C LEU A 54 3.89 -3.19 6.06
N ALA A 55 3.22 -4.32 5.92
CA ALA A 55 3.41 -5.46 6.81
C ALA A 55 4.71 -6.20 6.47
N THR A 56 4.80 -6.74 5.26
CA THR A 56 5.96 -7.48 4.78
C THR A 56 6.26 -7.12 3.32
N LEU A 57 7.51 -7.35 2.90
CA LEU A 57 7.92 -7.29 1.51
C LEU A 57 8.49 -8.66 1.15
N GLN A 58 7.89 -9.31 0.16
CA GLN A 58 8.40 -10.55 -0.40
C GLN A 58 8.87 -10.27 -1.83
N ASN A 59 10.19 -10.34 -2.04
CA ASN A 59 10.74 -10.47 -3.38
C ASN A 59 10.73 -11.96 -3.72
N LYS A 60 10.01 -12.33 -4.78
CA LYS A 60 10.09 -13.67 -5.35
C LYS A 60 11.36 -13.81 -6.18
#